data_AF-A0A662I715-F1
#
_entry.id   AF-A0A662I715-F1
#
_cell.length_a   1.000
_cell.length_b   1.000
_cell.length_c   1.000
_cell.angle_alpha   90.00
_cell.angle_beta   90.00
_cell.angle_gamma   90.00
#
_symmetry.space_group_name_H-M   'P 1'
#
loop_
_entity.id
_entity.type
_entity.pdbx_description
1 polymer ?
#
loop_
_entity_poly.entity_id
_entity_poly.type
_entity_poly.pdbx_seq_one_letter_code
_entity_poly.pdbx_strand_id
1 'polypeptide(L)'
;MHSASSPKLPGHDGFTSALASRGLRAEDICFRSHMQHVMHAEEVLVVRDPEVAKLLADETRRKILLLLRVTEMTPQQLAKLLGKNVSSITHHLSMLERRGLVRVARVEVRRNLVVKWYRAAAKRIIVSYELAEGLVPGSEHIAKHVEEGARRAAEALVQIGAKLDEQELAEAAQLIRHMYLAMREVYERYVTRCIKCDDPWGREMLLKVLMAVSLYRRKGFLKAVERLAQLLGDAVD
;
A
#
# COMPACT_ATOMS: atom_id res chain seq x y z
N MET A 1 13.82 -38.85 -52.03
CA MET A 1 13.07 -39.93 -51.35
C MET A 1 13.96 -40.51 -50.26
N HIS A 2 13.38 -40.68 -49.07
CA HIS A 2 13.89 -41.37 -47.87
C HIS A 2 15.08 -40.72 -47.13
N SER A 3 14.85 -39.91 -46.09
CA SER A 3 14.34 -40.21 -44.73
C SER A 3 15.40 -40.88 -43.84
N ALA A 4 16.16 -40.03 -43.17
CA ALA A 4 17.07 -40.39 -42.08
C ALA A 4 16.28 -40.75 -40.81
N SER A 5 16.82 -41.73 -40.11
CA SER A 5 16.35 -42.44 -38.93
C SER A 5 16.35 -41.62 -37.64
N SER A 6 15.23 -41.65 -36.91
CA SER A 6 15.16 -41.31 -35.48
C SER A 6 15.01 -42.60 -34.63
N PRO A 7 15.64 -42.72 -33.45
CA PRO A 7 15.57 -43.91 -32.62
C PRO A 7 14.23 -44.04 -31.87
N LYS A 8 13.78 -45.28 -31.71
CA LYS A 8 12.59 -45.71 -30.95
C LYS A 8 12.64 -45.26 -29.49
N LEU A 9 11.52 -44.74 -28.99
CA LEU A 9 11.21 -44.61 -27.57
C LEU A 9 11.21 -46.01 -26.91
N PRO A 10 11.91 -46.23 -25.77
CA PRO A 10 11.73 -47.45 -25.00
C PRO A 10 10.43 -47.39 -24.18
N GLY A 11 9.83 -48.57 -24.04
CA GLY A 11 8.46 -48.78 -23.63
C GLY A 11 8.15 -48.51 -22.17
N HIS A 12 6.86 -48.28 -21.93
CA HIS A 12 6.20 -48.58 -20.66
C HIS A 12 6.63 -49.97 -20.20
N ASP A 13 7.36 -50.05 -19.08
CA ASP A 13 7.35 -51.12 -18.08
C ASP A 13 8.62 -51.02 -17.24
N GLY A 14 8.57 -50.20 -16.18
CA GLY A 14 9.71 -50.01 -15.28
C GLY A 14 9.49 -49.10 -14.08
N PHE A 15 8.25 -48.71 -13.75
CA PHE A 15 7.95 -47.80 -12.63
C PHE A 15 7.19 -48.46 -11.47
N THR A 16 7.09 -49.79 -11.44
CA THR A 16 6.28 -50.54 -10.47
C THR A 16 7.08 -51.44 -9.51
N SER A 17 8.40 -51.28 -9.35
CA SER A 17 9.17 -52.13 -8.40
C SER A 17 10.12 -51.41 -7.43
N ALA A 18 9.82 -50.18 -7.02
CA ALA A 18 10.58 -49.52 -5.94
C ALA A 18 9.69 -48.80 -4.90
N LEU A 19 8.44 -49.25 -4.74
CA LEU A 19 7.46 -48.69 -3.79
C LEU A 19 6.88 -49.75 -2.84
N ALA A 20 7.70 -50.71 -2.38
CA ALA A 20 7.24 -51.79 -1.49
C ALA A 20 8.07 -51.94 -0.19
N SER A 21 8.75 -50.89 0.26
CA SER A 21 9.51 -50.94 1.52
C SER A 21 9.49 -49.62 2.28
N ARG A 22 8.29 -49.15 2.65
CA ARG A 22 8.01 -48.23 3.76
C ARG A 22 6.50 -48.07 3.84
N GLY A 23 5.88 -48.73 4.82
CA GLY A 23 4.44 -48.68 5.05
C GLY A 23 3.98 -47.26 5.33
N LEU A 24 3.50 -46.59 4.29
CA LEU A 24 2.83 -45.29 4.34
C LEU A 24 1.36 -45.54 3.98
N ARG A 25 0.44 -45.04 4.82
CA ARG A 25 -1.00 -45.23 4.63
C ARG A 25 -1.47 -44.31 3.50
N ALA A 26 -2.66 -44.58 2.94
CA ALA A 26 -3.31 -43.71 1.95
C ALA A 26 -3.55 -42.26 2.47
N GLU A 27 -3.37 -42.06 3.77
CA GLU A 27 -3.41 -40.79 4.50
C GLU A 27 -2.14 -39.93 4.25
N ASP A 28 -1.02 -40.57 3.89
CA ASP A 28 0.29 -39.92 3.70
C ASP A 28 0.55 -39.46 2.25
N ILE A 29 -0.34 -39.83 1.32
CA ILE A 29 -0.30 -39.44 -0.09
C ILE A 29 -1.15 -38.17 -0.33
N CYS A 30 -1.91 -37.72 0.69
CA CYS A 30 -2.46 -36.38 0.74
C CYS A 30 -1.36 -35.33 1.07
N PHE A 31 -0.44 -35.19 0.13
CA PHE A 31 -0.27 -33.90 -0.55
C PHE A 31 0.11 -32.73 0.37
N ARG A 32 1.28 -32.81 1.02
CA ARG A 32 2.50 -31.99 0.75
C ARG A 32 2.38 -30.52 0.26
N SER A 33 1.21 -29.87 0.36
CA SER A 33 0.88 -28.53 -0.13
C SER A 33 0.32 -27.62 0.98
N HIS A 34 0.59 -27.95 2.25
CA HIS A 34 -0.06 -27.29 3.39
C HIS A 34 0.87 -26.95 4.56
N MET A 35 2.09 -26.48 4.28
CA MET A 35 2.80 -25.61 5.22
C MET A 35 3.73 -24.64 4.48
N GLN A 36 3.69 -23.38 4.90
CA GLN A 36 4.55 -22.26 4.52
C GLN A 36 4.22 -21.50 3.23
N HIS A 37 3.02 -20.95 3.15
CA HIS A 37 2.94 -19.52 2.85
C HIS A 37 2.27 -18.85 4.03
N VAL A 38 3.06 -18.40 5.00
CA VAL A 38 2.66 -17.17 5.70
C VAL A 38 2.51 -16.17 4.56
N MET A 39 1.28 -15.90 4.13
CA MET A 39 1.00 -14.92 3.09
C MET A 39 1.44 -13.58 3.68
N HIS A 40 2.72 -13.25 3.50
CA HIS A 40 3.30 -12.00 3.97
C HIS A 40 2.65 -10.88 3.15
N ALA A 41 2.17 -9.84 3.83
CA ALA A 41 1.67 -8.64 3.15
C ALA A 41 2.82 -8.11 2.27
N GLU A 42 2.52 -7.68 1.05
CA GLU A 42 3.51 -6.98 0.24
C GLU A 42 4.06 -5.80 1.05
N GLU A 43 5.34 -5.45 0.92
CA GLU A 43 5.86 -4.31 1.68
C GLU A 43 5.13 -3.01 1.27
N VAL A 44 4.81 -2.86 -0.02
CA VAL A 44 4.20 -1.67 -0.60
C VAL A 44 3.25 -2.05 -1.74
N LEU A 45 2.03 -1.51 -1.71
CA LEU A 45 1.06 -1.51 -2.80
C LEU A 45 0.86 -0.07 -3.28
N VAL A 46 1.10 0.17 -4.57
CA VAL A 46 0.84 1.47 -5.20
C VAL A 46 -0.48 1.42 -5.95
N VAL A 47 -1.44 2.24 -5.52
CA VAL A 47 -2.74 2.40 -6.16
C VAL A 47 -2.61 3.32 -7.37
N ARG A 48 -2.85 2.76 -8.55
CA ARG A 48 -2.81 3.45 -9.85
C ARG A 48 -4.17 3.60 -10.53
N ASP A 49 -5.19 2.90 -10.03
CA ASP A 49 -6.56 3.04 -10.50
C ASP A 49 -7.29 4.14 -9.70
N PRO A 50 -7.80 5.22 -10.34
CA PRO A 50 -8.57 6.25 -9.68
C PRO A 50 -9.78 5.71 -8.89
N GLU A 51 -10.45 4.65 -9.37
CA GLU A 51 -11.61 4.05 -8.71
C GLU A 51 -11.22 3.31 -7.41
N VAL A 52 -10.02 2.75 -7.37
CA VAL A 52 -9.48 2.16 -6.15
C VAL A 52 -9.06 3.27 -5.18
N ALA A 53 -8.46 4.35 -5.67
CA ALA A 53 -8.08 5.50 -4.84
C ALA A 53 -9.30 6.18 -4.19
N LYS A 54 -10.46 6.25 -4.89
CA LYS A 54 -11.74 6.72 -4.31
C LYS A 54 -12.12 5.98 -3.03
N LEU A 55 -11.79 4.69 -2.92
CA LEU A 55 -12.08 3.93 -1.70
C LEU A 55 -11.32 4.48 -0.48
N LEU A 56 -10.12 5.01 -0.69
CA LEU A 56 -9.26 5.55 0.36
C LEU A 56 -9.71 6.92 0.86
N ALA A 57 -10.67 7.59 0.20
CA ALA A 57 -11.25 8.85 0.68
C ALA A 57 -12.10 8.64 1.95
N ASP A 58 -12.67 7.45 2.14
CA ASP A 58 -13.46 7.11 3.32
C ASP A 58 -12.59 6.85 4.55
N GLU A 59 -12.86 7.59 5.63
CA GLU A 59 -12.10 7.50 6.87
C GLU A 59 -12.21 6.12 7.55
N THR A 60 -13.38 5.48 7.47
CA THR A 60 -13.60 4.15 8.06
C THR A 60 -12.76 3.11 7.35
N ARG A 61 -12.73 3.13 6.00
CA ARG A 61 -11.88 2.24 5.20
C ARG A 61 -10.40 2.44 5.52
N ARG A 62 -9.94 3.69 5.67
CA ARG A 62 -8.55 3.96 6.12
C ARG A 62 -8.26 3.38 7.50
N LYS A 63 -9.16 3.55 8.47
CA LYS A 63 -9.01 2.97 9.82
C LYS A 63 -8.98 1.44 9.79
N ILE A 64 -9.82 0.80 8.97
CA ILE A 64 -9.80 -0.65 8.75
C ILE A 64 -8.43 -1.08 8.22
N LEU A 65 -7.92 -0.43 7.16
CA LEU A 65 -6.61 -0.76 6.58
C LEU A 65 -5.47 -0.59 7.59
N LEU A 66 -5.51 0.45 8.44
CA LEU A 66 -4.52 0.69 9.49
C LEU A 66 -4.51 -0.43 10.54
N LEU A 67 -5.67 -0.90 10.98
CA LEU A 67 -5.80 -2.01 11.92
C LEU A 67 -5.32 -3.33 11.28
N LEU A 68 -5.77 -3.59 10.06
CA LEU A 68 -5.46 -4.82 9.32
C LEU A 68 -4.01 -4.91 8.82
N ARG A 69 -3.28 -3.79 8.85
CA ARG A 69 -1.84 -3.74 8.63
C ARG A 69 -1.06 -4.37 9.78
N VAL A 70 -1.52 -4.17 11.01
CA VAL A 70 -0.84 -4.66 12.23
C VAL A 70 -1.10 -6.14 12.40
N THR A 71 -2.38 -6.54 12.35
CA THR A 71 -2.77 -7.93 12.54
C THR A 71 -4.05 -8.24 11.77
N GLU A 72 -4.29 -9.53 11.52
CA GLU A 72 -5.54 -9.97 10.93
C GLU A 72 -6.70 -9.85 11.92
N MET A 73 -7.89 -9.49 11.45
CA MET A 73 -9.07 -9.31 12.29
C MET A 73 -10.35 -9.77 11.59
N THR A 74 -11.35 -10.16 12.39
CA THR A 74 -12.69 -10.47 11.90
C THR A 74 -13.54 -9.20 11.76
N PRO A 75 -14.65 -9.23 10.99
CA PRO A 75 -15.58 -8.11 10.92
C PRO A 75 -16.13 -7.69 12.30
N GLN A 76 -16.33 -8.65 13.20
CA GLN A 76 -16.82 -8.40 14.56
C GLN A 76 -15.80 -7.65 15.41
N GLN A 77 -14.52 -8.00 15.33
CA GLN A 77 -13.45 -7.31 16.05
C GLN A 77 -13.28 -5.87 15.54
N LEU A 78 -13.27 -5.68 14.22
CA LEU A 78 -13.19 -4.37 13.59
C LEU A 78 -14.41 -3.49 13.98
N ALA A 79 -15.62 -4.06 13.97
CA ALA A 79 -16.83 -3.37 14.40
C ALA A 79 -16.73 -2.87 15.84
N LYS A 80 -16.25 -3.73 16.75
CA LYS A 80 -16.03 -3.39 18.15
C LYS A 80 -14.99 -2.28 18.31
N LEU A 81 -13.83 -2.39 17.65
CA LEU A 81 -12.74 -1.41 17.76
C LEU A 81 -13.10 -0.04 17.16
N LEU A 82 -13.91 -0.02 16.10
CA LEU A 82 -14.28 1.20 15.38
C LEU A 82 -15.60 1.81 15.87
N GLY A 83 -16.27 1.21 16.84
CA GLY A 83 -17.58 1.66 17.32
C GLY A 83 -18.65 1.65 16.22
N LYS A 84 -18.61 0.67 15.32
CA LYS A 84 -19.50 0.56 14.15
C LYS A 84 -20.26 -0.76 14.16
N ASN A 85 -21.38 -0.81 13.43
CA ASN A 85 -22.11 -2.06 13.30
C ASN A 85 -21.41 -3.05 12.34
N VAL A 86 -21.61 -4.35 12.58
CA VAL A 86 -20.94 -5.43 11.83
C VAL A 86 -21.29 -5.43 10.34
N SER A 87 -22.53 -5.07 9.99
CA SER A 87 -22.99 -5.01 8.60
C SER A 87 -22.20 -3.95 7.80
N SER A 88 -22.04 -2.75 8.37
CA SER A 88 -21.25 -1.66 7.80
C SER A 88 -19.79 -2.07 7.59
N ILE A 89 -19.15 -2.68 8.60
CA ILE A 89 -17.78 -3.17 8.46
C ILE A 89 -17.68 -4.25 7.37
N THR A 90 -18.64 -5.17 7.31
CA THR A 90 -18.67 -6.23 6.29
C THR A 90 -18.79 -5.63 4.90
N HIS A 91 -19.62 -4.59 4.73
CA HIS A 91 -19.72 -3.84 3.48
C HIS A 91 -18.39 -3.17 3.11
N HIS A 92 -17.73 -2.49 4.06
CA HIS A 92 -16.40 -1.89 3.82
C HIS A 92 -15.36 -2.94 3.42
N LEU A 93 -15.30 -4.08 4.12
CA LEU A 93 -14.39 -5.17 3.82
C LEU A 93 -14.64 -5.76 2.43
N SER A 94 -15.90 -5.97 2.04
CA SER A 94 -16.24 -6.48 0.70
C SER A 94 -15.76 -5.53 -0.40
N MET A 95 -15.94 -4.22 -0.24
CA MET A 95 -15.42 -3.23 -1.21
C MET A 95 -13.90 -3.26 -1.31
N LEU A 96 -13.21 -3.32 -0.16
CA LEU A 96 -11.75 -3.36 -0.10
C LEU A 96 -11.20 -4.67 -0.68
N GLU A 97 -11.84 -5.80 -0.40
CA GLU A 97 -11.45 -7.14 -0.86
C GLU A 97 -11.58 -7.24 -2.38
N ARG A 98 -12.70 -6.79 -2.94
CA ARG A 98 -12.94 -6.77 -4.40
C ARG A 98 -11.90 -5.96 -5.17
N ARG A 99 -11.28 -4.97 -4.54
CA ARG A 99 -10.23 -4.13 -5.15
C ARG A 99 -8.82 -4.51 -4.69
N GLY A 100 -8.66 -5.63 -4.00
CA GLY A 100 -7.35 -6.15 -3.59
C GLY A 100 -6.64 -5.33 -2.51
N LEU A 101 -7.35 -4.46 -1.78
CA LEU A 101 -6.77 -3.68 -0.68
C LEU A 101 -6.68 -4.49 0.63
N VAL A 102 -7.54 -5.51 0.76
CA VAL A 102 -7.51 -6.51 1.83
C VAL A 102 -7.67 -7.91 1.23
N ARG A 103 -7.29 -8.93 2.00
CA ARG A 103 -7.46 -10.34 1.65
C ARG A 103 -7.90 -11.16 2.85
N VAL A 104 -8.53 -12.29 2.61
CA VAL A 104 -8.80 -13.28 3.66
C VAL A 104 -7.49 -13.99 3.98
N ALA A 105 -6.98 -13.79 5.19
CA ALA A 105 -5.75 -14.41 5.66
C ALA A 105 -5.97 -15.86 6.13
N ARG A 106 -7.11 -16.11 6.77
CA ARG A 106 -7.58 -17.46 7.11
C ARG A 106 -9.09 -17.51 7.30
N VAL A 107 -9.61 -18.73 7.24
CA VAL A 107 -11.01 -19.05 7.56
C VAL A 107 -11.01 -19.99 8.76
N GLU A 108 -11.84 -19.70 9.74
CA GLU A 108 -11.98 -20.48 10.97
C GLU A 108 -13.44 -20.90 11.13
N VAL A 109 -13.70 -22.17 11.40
CA VAL A 109 -15.04 -22.66 11.72
C VAL A 109 -15.20 -22.64 13.23
N ARG A 110 -16.08 -21.78 13.75
CA ARG A 110 -16.43 -21.73 15.18
C ARG A 110 -17.81 -22.32 15.37
N ARG A 111 -17.87 -23.53 15.93
CA ARG A 111 -19.08 -24.36 15.99
C ARG A 111 -19.58 -24.61 14.56
N ASN A 112 -20.65 -23.93 14.14
CA ASN A 112 -21.25 -24.03 12.80
C ASN A 112 -21.12 -22.72 11.99
N LEU A 113 -20.36 -21.74 12.48
CA LEU A 113 -20.17 -20.46 11.80
C LEU A 113 -18.81 -20.39 11.11
N VAL A 114 -18.82 -20.09 9.81
CA VAL A 114 -17.61 -19.81 9.04
C VAL A 114 -17.19 -18.36 9.28
N VAL A 115 -16.04 -18.17 9.90
CA VAL A 115 -15.49 -16.84 10.26
C VAL A 115 -14.26 -16.54 9.41
N LYS A 116 -14.33 -15.46 8.63
CA LYS A 116 -13.20 -14.94 7.84
C LYS A 116 -12.36 -13.98 8.68
N TRP A 117 -11.05 -14.15 8.62
CA TRP A 117 -10.06 -13.23 9.15
C TRP A 117 -9.42 -12.46 8.00
N TYR A 118 -9.48 -11.14 8.04
CA TYR A 118 -8.98 -10.27 6.98
C TYR A 118 -7.64 -9.68 7.36
N ARG A 119 -6.80 -9.39 6.37
CA ARG A 119 -5.52 -8.67 6.52
C ARG A 119 -5.35 -7.67 5.37
N ALA A 120 -4.63 -6.58 5.61
CA ALA A 120 -4.26 -5.66 4.54
C ALA A 120 -3.39 -6.37 3.50
N ALA A 121 -3.58 -6.05 2.21
CA ALA A 121 -2.80 -6.68 1.14
C ALA A 121 -1.32 -6.29 1.18
N ALA A 122 -1.02 -5.08 1.67
CA ALA A 122 0.34 -4.57 1.84
C ALA A 122 0.52 -3.83 3.18
N LYS A 123 1.76 -3.74 3.64
CA LYS A 123 2.15 -2.94 4.82
C LYS A 123 2.02 -1.45 4.56
N ARG A 124 2.26 -0.98 3.34
CA ARG A 124 2.09 0.41 2.92
C ARG A 124 1.20 0.43 1.69
N ILE A 125 0.07 1.11 1.76
CA ILE A 125 -0.81 1.33 0.60
C ILE A 125 -0.72 2.83 0.28
N ILE A 126 -0.25 3.17 -0.91
CA ILE A 126 -0.03 4.56 -1.31
C ILE A 126 -0.75 4.85 -2.62
N VAL A 127 -1.32 6.06 -2.73
CA VAL A 127 -1.84 6.57 -4.00
C VAL A 127 -0.65 7.04 -4.85
N SER A 128 -0.61 6.63 -6.11
CA SER A 128 0.46 7.03 -7.03
C SER A 128 0.52 8.54 -7.21
N TYR A 129 1.71 9.02 -7.57
CA TYR A 129 1.97 10.40 -7.91
C TYR A 129 1.08 10.90 -9.06
N GLU A 130 0.93 10.12 -10.13
CA GLU A 130 0.15 10.50 -11.31
C GLU A 130 -1.32 10.79 -10.96
N LEU A 131 -1.91 9.96 -10.09
CA LEU A 131 -3.25 10.21 -9.56
C LEU A 131 -3.31 11.45 -8.66
N ALA A 132 -2.31 11.65 -7.80
CA ALA A 132 -2.26 12.78 -6.88
C ALA A 132 -2.05 14.12 -7.60
N GLU A 133 -1.34 14.12 -8.72
CA GLU A 133 -1.13 15.30 -9.57
C GLU A 133 -2.33 15.57 -10.49
N GLY A 134 -3.15 14.55 -10.79
CA GLY A 134 -4.29 14.70 -11.71
C GLY A 134 -3.95 14.36 -13.17
N LEU A 135 -2.87 13.60 -13.42
CA LEU A 135 -2.41 13.27 -14.77
C LEU A 135 -3.22 12.14 -15.44
N VAL A 136 -4.04 11.42 -14.67
CA VAL A 136 -4.83 10.29 -15.14
C VAL A 136 -6.32 10.70 -15.21
N PRO A 137 -7.03 10.43 -16.31
CA PRO A 137 -8.47 10.68 -16.37
C PRO A 137 -9.23 10.04 -15.21
N GLY A 138 -10.13 10.79 -14.56
CA GLY A 138 -10.89 10.33 -13.40
C GLY A 138 -10.20 10.56 -12.04
N SER A 139 -8.97 11.10 -12.04
CA SER A 139 -8.21 11.45 -10.82
C SER A 139 -8.42 12.90 -10.36
N GLU A 140 -9.29 13.68 -11.00
CA GLU A 140 -9.51 15.10 -10.71
C GLU A 140 -9.92 15.34 -9.26
N HIS A 141 -10.77 14.46 -8.71
CA HIS A 141 -11.18 14.51 -7.31
C HIS A 141 -10.01 14.25 -6.33
N ILE A 142 -9.00 13.47 -6.74
CA ILE A 142 -7.79 13.18 -5.95
C ILE A 142 -6.89 14.41 -5.95
N ALA A 143 -6.65 14.99 -7.13
CA ALA A 143 -5.89 16.22 -7.27
C ALA A 143 -6.52 17.36 -6.46
N LYS A 144 -7.85 17.51 -6.53
CA LYS A 144 -8.59 18.48 -5.72
C LYS A 144 -8.42 18.23 -4.21
N HIS A 145 -8.45 16.98 -3.77
CA HIS A 145 -8.21 16.65 -2.37
C HIS A 145 -6.79 17.03 -1.91
N VAL A 146 -5.79 16.86 -2.78
CA VAL A 146 -4.40 17.28 -2.53
C VAL A 146 -4.32 18.81 -2.43
N GLU A 147 -4.98 19.54 -3.31
CA GLU A 147 -5.07 21.01 -3.29
C GLU A 147 -5.74 21.52 -2.00
N GLU A 148 -6.90 20.97 -1.64
CA GLU A 148 -7.59 21.30 -0.39
C GLU A 148 -6.76 20.96 0.86
N GLY A 149 -5.97 19.87 0.79
CA GLY A 149 -5.02 19.50 1.83
C GLY A 149 -3.89 20.52 1.98
N ALA A 150 -3.31 20.97 0.87
CA ALA A 150 -2.27 21.99 0.88
C ALA A 150 -2.78 23.34 1.38
N ARG A 151 -4.01 23.73 1.00
CA ARG A 151 -4.69 24.92 1.51
C ARG A 151 -4.86 24.87 3.03
N ARG A 152 -5.38 23.76 3.57
CA ARG A 152 -5.53 23.56 5.02
C ARG A 152 -4.19 23.55 5.75
N ALA A 153 -3.14 23.00 5.14
CA ALA A 153 -1.80 23.04 5.70
C ALA A 153 -1.26 24.48 5.76
N ALA A 154 -1.49 25.30 4.73
CA ALA A 154 -1.15 26.72 4.74
C ALA A 154 -1.91 27.49 5.83
N GLU A 155 -3.22 27.25 5.98
CA GLU A 155 -4.01 27.83 7.07
C GLU A 155 -3.47 27.45 8.46
N ALA A 156 -2.97 26.21 8.61
CA ALA A 156 -2.36 25.76 9.86
C ALA A 156 -1.03 26.46 10.16
N LEU A 157 -0.32 27.00 9.16
CA LEU A 157 0.89 27.81 9.39
C LEU A 157 0.57 29.07 10.20
N VAL A 158 -0.60 29.68 9.97
CA VAL A 158 -1.06 30.85 10.74
C VAL A 158 -1.27 30.48 12.22
N GLN A 159 -1.76 29.26 12.48
CA GLN A 159 -2.01 28.78 13.84
C GLN A 159 -0.71 28.54 14.64
N ILE A 160 0.41 28.30 13.96
CA ILE A 160 1.73 28.13 14.59
C ILE A 160 2.55 29.42 14.62
N GLY A 161 1.97 30.55 14.20
CA GLY A 161 2.57 31.88 14.37
C GLY A 161 3.01 32.59 13.08
N ALA A 162 2.83 31.98 11.91
CA ALA A 162 3.12 32.65 10.64
C ALA A 162 2.14 33.81 10.39
N LYS A 163 2.67 34.96 9.98
CA LYS A 163 1.86 36.15 9.63
C LYS A 163 1.76 36.21 8.12
N LEU A 164 0.70 35.63 7.58
CA LEU A 164 0.46 35.57 6.14
C LEU A 164 -0.79 36.37 5.78
N ASP A 165 -0.69 37.26 4.79
CA ASP A 165 -1.88 37.84 4.17
C ASP A 165 -2.59 36.85 3.23
N GLU A 166 -3.69 37.28 2.59
CA GLU A 166 -4.48 36.42 1.71
C GLU A 166 -3.69 35.92 0.48
N GLN A 167 -2.81 36.77 -0.07
CA GLN A 167 -1.99 36.42 -1.23
C GLN A 167 -0.87 35.46 -0.83
N GLU A 168 -0.20 35.73 0.29
CA GLU A 168 0.86 34.91 0.86
C GLU A 168 0.34 33.53 1.30
N LEU A 169 -0.87 33.46 1.84
CA LEU A 169 -1.52 32.19 2.20
C LEU A 169 -1.80 31.34 0.95
N ALA A 170 -2.32 31.97 -0.12
CA ALA A 170 -2.55 31.29 -1.39
C ALA A 170 -1.23 30.81 -2.01
N GLU A 171 -0.17 31.63 -1.95
CA GLU A 171 1.18 31.27 -2.39
C GLU A 171 1.72 30.09 -1.57
N ALA A 172 1.63 30.14 -0.24
CA ALA A 172 2.05 29.06 0.65
C ALA A 172 1.32 27.75 0.33
N ALA A 173 0.01 27.79 0.06
CA ALA A 173 -0.76 26.62 -0.35
C ALA A 173 -0.23 26.02 -1.68
N GLN A 174 0.10 26.86 -2.66
CA GLN A 174 0.69 26.40 -3.92
C GLN A 174 2.09 25.80 -3.73
N LEU A 175 2.93 26.42 -2.90
CA LEU A 175 4.28 25.93 -2.56
C LEU A 175 4.21 24.59 -1.83
N ILE A 176 3.35 24.46 -0.82
CA ILE A 176 3.12 23.21 -0.08
C ILE A 176 2.65 22.11 -1.04
N ARG A 177 1.71 22.40 -1.94
CA ARG A 177 1.24 21.43 -2.94
C ARG A 177 2.38 20.98 -3.84
N HIS A 178 3.17 21.91 -4.37
CA HIS A 178 4.31 21.62 -5.24
C HIS A 178 5.35 20.73 -4.53
N MET A 179 5.72 21.11 -3.30
CA MET A 179 6.64 20.37 -2.47
C MET A 179 6.13 18.95 -2.15
N TYR A 180 4.85 18.82 -1.79
CA TYR A 180 4.21 17.54 -1.51
C TYR A 180 4.23 16.60 -2.72
N LEU A 181 3.88 17.10 -3.90
CA LEU A 181 3.88 16.30 -5.13
C LEU A 181 5.30 15.85 -5.48
N ALA A 182 6.29 16.74 -5.40
CA ALA A 182 7.70 16.40 -5.62
C ALA A 182 8.20 15.34 -4.62
N MET A 183 7.87 15.49 -3.33
CA MET A 183 8.18 14.50 -2.30
C MET A 183 7.51 13.16 -2.59
N ARG A 184 6.24 13.15 -2.99
CA ARG A 184 5.47 11.93 -3.29
C ARG A 184 6.05 11.18 -4.49
N GLU A 185 6.42 11.86 -5.56
CA GLU A 185 7.05 11.25 -6.74
C GLU A 185 8.35 10.52 -6.35
N VAL A 186 9.22 11.19 -5.59
CA VAL A 186 10.50 10.64 -5.14
C VAL A 186 10.27 9.50 -4.16
N TYR A 187 9.33 9.64 -3.24
CA TYR A 187 8.94 8.59 -2.31
C TYR A 187 8.46 7.35 -3.07
N GLU A 188 7.51 7.47 -4.01
CA GLU A 188 7.00 6.35 -4.81
C GLU A 188 8.13 5.62 -5.53
N ARG A 189 9.05 6.36 -6.15
CA ARG A 189 10.23 5.81 -6.83
C ARG A 189 11.10 4.95 -5.91
N TYR A 190 11.29 5.37 -4.66
CA TYR A 190 12.15 4.66 -3.73
C TYR A 190 11.46 3.49 -3.04
N VAL A 191 10.18 3.59 -2.73
CA VAL A 191 9.45 2.50 -2.06
C VAL A 191 9.10 1.36 -3.01
N THR A 192 9.02 1.63 -4.31
CA THR A 192 8.85 0.60 -5.36
C THR A 192 10.17 -0.04 -5.77
N ARG A 193 11.30 0.64 -5.56
CA ARG A 193 12.62 0.02 -5.64
C ARG A 193 12.83 -0.78 -4.36
N CYS A 194 13.13 -2.07 -4.48
CA CYS A 194 13.36 -2.93 -3.32
C CYS A 194 14.61 -2.47 -2.55
N ILE A 195 14.45 -1.52 -1.61
CA ILE A 195 15.50 -1.13 -0.67
C ILE A 195 15.71 -2.31 0.28
N LYS A 196 16.81 -3.03 0.09
CA LYS A 196 17.22 -4.13 0.96
C LYS A 196 17.77 -3.54 2.26
N CYS A 197 16.90 -3.34 3.22
CA CYS A 197 17.23 -3.01 4.60
C CYS A 197 16.21 -3.73 5.48
N ASP A 198 16.67 -4.80 6.14
CA ASP A 198 15.81 -5.69 6.93
C ASP A 198 15.38 -5.04 8.25
N ASP A 199 16.15 -4.07 8.75
CA ASP A 199 15.78 -3.25 9.90
C ASP A 199 14.73 -2.19 9.51
N PRO A 200 13.51 -2.21 10.08
CA PRO A 200 12.47 -1.23 9.75
C PRO A 200 12.87 0.21 10.03
N TRP A 201 13.65 0.46 11.09
CA TRP A 201 14.08 1.81 11.49
C TRP A 201 15.14 2.35 10.52
N GLY A 202 16.19 1.57 10.25
CA GLY A 202 17.23 1.89 9.29
C GLY A 202 16.66 2.10 7.88
N ARG A 203 15.65 1.32 7.49
CA ARG A 203 14.95 1.49 6.21
C ARG A 203 14.21 2.83 6.12
N GLU A 204 13.53 3.23 7.18
CA GLU A 204 12.84 4.53 7.25
C GLU A 204 13.83 5.69 7.22
N MET A 205 14.95 5.58 7.96
CA MET A 205 16.03 6.57 7.92
C MET A 205 16.63 6.69 6.52
N LEU A 206 16.97 5.57 5.90
CA LEU A 206 17.52 5.52 4.56
C LEU A 206 16.57 6.17 3.54
N LEU A 207 15.28 5.87 3.62
CA LEU A 207 14.28 6.48 2.74
C LEU A 207 14.27 8.01 2.86
N LYS A 208 14.28 8.55 4.09
CA LYS A 208 14.32 10.00 4.33
C LYS A 208 15.59 10.65 3.75
N VAL A 209 16.75 10.04 3.96
CA VAL A 209 18.03 10.54 3.42
C VAL A 209 18.02 10.52 1.89
N LEU A 210 17.57 9.42 1.29
CA LEU A 210 17.47 9.30 -0.17
C LEU A 210 16.51 10.31 -0.78
N MET A 211 15.37 10.56 -0.12
CA MET A 211 14.43 11.60 -0.50
C MET A 211 15.09 12.99 -0.45
N ALA A 212 15.74 13.34 0.66
CA ALA A 212 16.42 14.62 0.83
C ALA A 212 17.48 14.85 -0.26
N VAL A 213 18.36 13.88 -0.51
CA VAL A 213 19.40 13.96 -1.55
C VAL A 213 18.79 14.11 -2.95
N SER A 214 17.71 13.38 -3.25
CA SER A 214 17.04 13.48 -4.55
C SER A 214 16.35 14.82 -4.76
N LEU A 215 15.70 15.35 -3.73
CA LEU A 215 14.97 16.61 -3.79
C LEU A 215 15.92 17.81 -3.82
N TYR A 216 17.06 17.73 -3.14
CA TYR A 216 18.11 18.75 -3.20
C TYR A 216 18.62 19.01 -4.63
N ARG A 217 18.63 17.97 -5.48
CA ARG A 217 19.05 18.13 -6.89
C ARG A 217 17.99 18.79 -7.78
N ARG A 218 16.77 19.05 -7.26
CA ARG A 218 15.66 19.66 -8.01
C ARG A 218 15.57 21.15 -7.73
N LYS A 219 16.02 21.98 -8.69
CA LYS A 219 15.99 23.45 -8.58
C LYS A 219 14.61 24.01 -8.22
N GLY A 220 13.53 23.48 -8.83
CA GLY A 220 12.16 23.93 -8.53
C GLY A 220 11.74 23.65 -7.09
N PHE A 221 12.10 22.49 -6.55
CA PHE A 221 11.84 22.14 -5.16
C PHE A 221 12.60 23.05 -4.19
N LEU A 222 13.89 23.28 -4.43
CA LEU A 222 14.71 24.16 -3.58
C LEU A 222 14.17 25.59 -3.56
N LYS A 223 13.80 26.15 -4.72
CA LYS A 223 13.16 27.47 -4.80
C LYS A 223 11.86 27.52 -4.00
N ALA A 224 11.06 26.46 -4.04
CA ALA A 224 9.82 26.39 -3.29
C ALA A 224 10.07 26.34 -1.76
N VAL A 225 11.08 25.57 -1.31
CA VAL A 225 11.50 25.54 0.09
C VAL A 225 11.99 26.91 0.55
N GLU A 226 12.87 27.54 -0.22
CA GLU A 226 13.41 28.86 0.08
C GLU A 226 12.31 29.91 0.18
N ARG A 227 11.38 29.93 -0.79
CA ARG A 227 10.26 30.86 -0.78
C ARG A 227 9.32 30.63 0.40
N LEU A 228 9.01 29.37 0.71
CA LEU A 228 8.17 29.06 1.87
C LEU A 228 8.86 29.46 3.18
N ALA A 229 10.18 29.26 3.31
CA ALA A 229 10.94 29.72 4.47
C ALA A 229 10.89 31.26 4.61
N GLN A 230 10.99 32.00 3.51
CA GLN A 230 10.83 33.46 3.53
C GLN A 230 9.45 33.91 4.01
N LEU A 231 8.38 33.23 3.57
CA LEU A 231 7.01 33.52 4.02
C LEU A 231 6.81 33.22 5.51
N LEU A 232 7.51 32.21 6.02
CA LEU A 232 7.40 31.81 7.42
C LEU A 232 8.22 32.70 8.36
N GLY A 233 9.33 33.26 7.90
CA GLY A 233 10.24 34.04 8.75
C GLY A 233 10.64 33.26 10.00
N ASP A 234 10.64 33.94 11.16
CA ASP A 234 11.00 33.35 12.45
C ASP A 234 9.93 32.40 13.03
N ALA A 235 8.82 32.15 12.35
CA ALA A 235 7.74 31.30 12.88
C ALA A 235 8.11 29.80 13.01
N VAL A 236 9.30 29.41 12.55
CA VAL A 236 9.76 28.01 12.47
C VAL A 236 11.10 27.80 13.20
N ASP A 237 11.68 28.86 13.76
CA ASP A 237 12.91 28.84 14.56
C ASP A 237 12.61 28.74 16.07
#